data_AF-A0ABD4DV79-F1
#
_entry.id   AF-A0ABD4DV79-F1
#
_cell.length_a   1.000
_cell.length_b   1.000
_cell.length_c   1.000
_cell.angle_alpha   90.00
_cell.angle_beta   90.00
_cell.angle_gamma   90.00
#
_symmetry.space_group_name_H-M   'P 1'
#
loop_
_entity.id
_entity.type
_entity.pdbx_description
1 polymer ?
#
loop_
_entity_poly.entity_id
_entity_poly.type
_entity_poly.pdbx_seq_one_letter_code
_entity_poly.pdbx_strand_id
1 'polypeptide(L)'
;MATGVTIQNLSSINLTASVSRWVDGDPSRFTVAPGQSENWPSRTDPRGYVVYLEQNGGLPFFAPTGATVKFYSMTKVTVDGNIAEPLSEAIAVAEAQAK
;
A
#
# COMPACT_ATOMS: atom_id res chain seq x y z
N MET A 1 22.33 -1.93 1.82
CA MET A 1 21.20 -2.38 0.98
C MET A 1 19.95 -1.78 1.59
N ALA A 2 19.04 -1.23 0.79
CA ALA A 2 17.78 -0.70 1.32
C ALA A 2 16.93 -1.89 1.81
N THR A 3 16.32 -1.76 2.98
CA THR A 3 15.49 -2.80 3.58
C THR A 3 14.12 -2.23 3.94
N GLY A 4 13.14 -3.12 4.00
CA GLY A 4 11.80 -2.82 4.46
C GLY A 4 10.89 -2.23 3.41
N VAL A 5 9.80 -1.64 3.89
CA VAL A 5 8.88 -0.81 3.12
C VAL A 5 8.31 0.20 4.10
N THR A 6 8.05 1.41 3.64
CA THR A 6 7.38 2.45 4.43
C THR A 6 6.08 2.83 3.74
N ILE A 7 4.99 2.93 4.49
CA ILE A 7 3.70 3.41 4.00
C ILE A 7 3.37 4.69 4.76
N GLN A 8 3.21 5.78 4.02
CA GLN A 8 2.84 7.08 4.55
C GLN A 8 1.42 7.44 4.10
N ASN A 9 0.56 7.78 5.06
CA ASN A 9 -0.77 8.29 4.76
C ASN A 9 -0.73 9.82 4.70
N LEU A 10 -0.88 10.37 3.50
CA LEU A 10 -0.99 11.81 3.23
C LEU A 10 -2.43 12.22 2.89
N SER A 11 -3.39 11.32 3.05
CA SER A 11 -4.81 11.63 2.94
C SER A 11 -5.32 12.28 4.24
N SER A 12 -6.55 12.79 4.21
CA SER A 12 -7.18 13.43 5.37
C SER A 12 -7.92 12.46 6.30
N ILE A 13 -7.97 11.15 6.00
CA ILE A 13 -8.64 10.14 6.83
C ILE A 13 -7.77 8.90 7.03
N ASN A 14 -8.18 8.02 7.95
CA ASN A 14 -7.45 6.79 8.23
C ASN A 14 -7.34 5.90 6.98
N LEU A 15 -6.12 5.41 6.75
CA LEU A 15 -5.80 4.43 5.72
C LEU A 15 -5.68 3.06 6.36
N THR A 16 -6.43 2.08 5.88
CA THR A 16 -6.18 0.68 6.23
C THR A 16 -5.19 0.12 5.23
N ALA A 17 -4.14 -0.55 5.69
CA ALA A 17 -3.14 -1.14 4.82
C ALA A 17 -2.72 -2.54 5.29
N SER A 18 -2.16 -3.32 4.39
CA SER A 18 -1.43 -4.54 4.71
C SER A 18 -0.25 -4.73 3.76
N VAL A 19 0.75 -5.50 4.19
CA VAL A 19 1.94 -5.78 3.39
C VAL A 19 2.12 -7.29 3.29
N SER A 20 2.11 -7.83 2.06
CA SER A 20 2.22 -9.26 1.78
C SER A 20 3.46 -9.87 2.39
N ARG A 21 3.36 -11.13 2.83
CA ARG A 21 4.51 -11.97 3.17
C ARG A 21 4.83 -12.92 2.02
N TRP A 22 6.10 -13.07 1.70
CA TRP A 22 6.55 -14.14 0.80
C TRP A 22 7.14 -15.32 1.58
N VAL A 23 7.91 -15.04 2.62
CA VAL A 23 8.53 -16.06 3.50
C VAL A 23 8.17 -15.76 4.96
N ASP A 24 8.34 -14.51 5.38
CA ASP A 24 8.19 -14.05 6.76
C ASP A 24 7.38 -12.74 6.86
N GLY A 25 6.91 -12.43 8.08
CA GLY A 25 6.17 -11.22 8.42
C GLY A 25 4.67 -11.42 8.65
N ASP A 26 4.02 -10.35 9.11
CA ASP A 26 2.58 -10.30 9.39
C ASP A 26 1.82 -9.64 8.22
N PRO A 27 0.92 -10.37 7.53
CA PRO A 27 0.07 -9.80 6.48
C PRO A 27 -1.23 -9.19 7.03
N SER A 28 -1.39 -9.11 8.36
CA SER A 28 -2.56 -8.51 9.00
C SER A 28 -2.74 -7.05 8.57
N ARG A 29 -4.00 -6.62 8.58
CA ARG A 29 -4.33 -5.22 8.33
C ARG A 29 -3.97 -4.38 9.54
N PHE A 30 -3.48 -3.17 9.28
CA PHE A 30 -3.23 -2.14 10.28
C PHE A 30 -3.74 -0.80 9.76
N THR A 31 -3.86 0.18 10.64
CA THR A 31 -4.36 1.51 10.32
C THR A 31 -3.25 2.53 10.41
N VAL A 32 -3.12 3.38 9.39
CA VAL A 32 -2.22 4.53 9.36
C VAL A 32 -3.06 5.80 9.46
N ALA A 33 -2.91 6.55 10.55
CA ALA A 33 -3.62 7.80 10.75
C ALA A 33 -3.15 8.89 9.74
N PRO A 34 -3.96 9.93 9.48
CA PRO A 34 -3.58 11.05 8.62
C PRO A 34 -2.22 11.66 9.01
N GLY A 35 -1.35 11.85 8.03
CA GLY A 35 -0.01 12.41 8.20
C GLY A 35 1.01 11.47 8.87
N GLN A 36 0.62 10.24 9.23
CA GLN A 36 1.51 9.27 9.87
C GLN A 36 2.13 8.30 8.84
N SER A 37 3.16 7.60 9.30
CA SER A 37 3.85 6.56 8.54
C SER A 37 4.00 5.29 9.37
N GLU A 38 3.87 4.16 8.72
CA GLU A 38 4.23 2.85 9.25
C GLU A 38 5.40 2.28 8.46
N ASN A 39 6.34 1.61 9.15
CA ASN A 39 7.58 1.11 8.55
C ASN A 39 7.86 -0.33 9.01
N TRP A 40 8.30 -1.16 8.06
CA TRP A 40 8.71 -2.55 8.31
C TRP A 40 10.19 -2.75 7.97
N PRO A 41 11.13 -2.20 8.75
CA PRO A 41 12.57 -2.18 8.40
C PRO A 41 13.21 -3.57 8.39
N SER A 42 12.60 -4.55 9.06
CA SER A 42 13.06 -5.93 9.16
C SER A 42 12.73 -6.78 7.95
N ARG A 43 11.90 -6.30 7.02
CA ARG A 43 11.57 -7.06 5.80
C ARG A 43 12.70 -6.92 4.79
N THR A 44 13.33 -8.03 4.43
CA THR A 44 14.52 -8.03 3.56
C THR A 44 14.35 -8.82 2.26
N ASP A 45 13.15 -9.32 1.97
CA ASP A 45 12.90 -10.05 0.72
C ASP A 45 13.27 -9.19 -0.50
N PRO A 46 14.19 -9.62 -1.37
CA PRO A 46 14.66 -8.81 -2.50
C PRO A 46 13.65 -8.68 -3.64
N ARG A 47 12.55 -9.46 -3.65
CA ARG A 47 11.51 -9.40 -4.69
C ARG A 47 10.57 -8.20 -4.51
N GLY A 48 10.63 -7.50 -3.38
CA GLY A 48 9.66 -6.48 -3.00
C GLY A 48 8.39 -7.07 -2.40
N TYR A 49 7.36 -6.24 -2.28
CA TYR A 49 6.12 -6.54 -1.56
C TYR A 49 4.89 -6.10 -2.35
N VAL A 50 3.80 -6.83 -2.17
CA VAL A 50 2.46 -6.34 -2.50
C VAL A 50 1.93 -5.61 -1.28
N VAL A 51 1.53 -4.36 -1.47
CA VAL A 51 0.92 -3.52 -0.44
C VAL A 51 -0.55 -3.35 -0.79
N TYR A 52 -1.44 -3.79 0.09
CA TYR A 52 -2.87 -3.50 -0.05
C TYR A 52 -3.17 -2.19 0.67
N LEU A 53 -3.81 -1.25 -0.02
CA LEU A 53 -4.22 0.05 0.52
C LEU A 53 -5.72 0.16 0.38
N GLU A 54 -6.40 0.53 1.45
CA GLU A 54 -7.86 0.57 1.53
C GLU A 54 -8.36 1.87 2.16
N GLN A 55 -9.15 2.60 1.38
CA GLN A 55 -9.91 3.75 1.83
C GLN A 55 -11.19 3.84 0.99
N ASN A 56 -12.33 3.42 1.57
CA ASN A 56 -13.61 3.26 0.87
C ASN A 56 -13.54 2.33 -0.36
N GLY A 57 -12.82 1.21 -0.21
CA GLY A 57 -12.43 0.30 -1.28
C GLY A 57 -10.92 0.14 -1.27
N GLY A 58 -10.40 -1.03 -1.65
CA GLY A 58 -8.97 -1.31 -1.53
C GLY A 58 -8.35 -1.99 -2.73
N LEU A 59 -7.13 -1.57 -3.03
CA LEU A 59 -6.36 -1.95 -4.20
C LEU A 59 -4.95 -2.40 -3.80
N PRO A 60 -4.41 -3.46 -4.44
CA PRO A 60 -3.03 -3.86 -4.27
C PRO A 60 -2.09 -3.02 -5.15
N PHE A 61 -0.92 -2.67 -4.62
CA PHE A 61 0.17 -1.98 -5.31
C PHE A 61 1.47 -2.75 -5.12
N PHE A 62 2.41 -2.62 -6.05
CA PHE A 62 3.76 -3.16 -5.87
C PHE A 62 4.70 -2.13 -5.24
N ALA A 63 5.47 -2.56 -4.25
CA ALA A 63 6.51 -1.77 -3.61
C ALA A 63 7.83 -2.54 -3.60
N PRO A 64 8.88 -2.04 -4.27
CA PRO A 64 10.23 -2.59 -4.14
C PRO A 64 10.73 -2.56 -2.70
N THR A 65 11.75 -3.36 -2.41
CA THR A 65 12.40 -3.37 -1.09
C THR A 65 13.14 -2.06 -0.84
N GLY A 66 12.90 -1.47 0.32
CA GLY A 66 13.36 -0.13 0.68
C GLY A 66 12.44 1.00 0.20
N ALA A 67 11.35 0.69 -0.50
CA ALA A 67 10.51 1.72 -1.09
C ALA A 67 9.67 2.47 -0.06
N THR A 68 9.37 3.73 -0.38
CA THR A 68 8.39 4.55 0.33
C THR A 68 7.13 4.70 -0.52
N VAL A 69 6.04 4.10 -0.03
CA VAL A 69 4.69 4.24 -0.57
C VAL A 69 4.02 5.44 0.08
N LYS A 70 3.69 6.46 -0.71
CA LYS A 70 2.90 7.61 -0.26
C LYS A 70 1.49 7.52 -0.82
N PHE A 71 0.52 7.46 0.07
CA PHE A 71 -0.89 7.40 -0.26
C PHE A 71 -1.54 8.78 -0.11
N TYR A 72 -2.10 9.33 -1.18
CA TYR A 72 -2.88 10.57 -1.14
C TYR A 72 -4.38 10.27 -1.28
N SER A 73 -4.72 9.32 -2.15
CA SER A 73 -6.07 8.78 -2.39
C SER A 73 -5.97 7.45 -3.12
N MET A 74 -7.08 6.71 -3.25
CA MET A 74 -7.15 5.48 -4.05
C MET A 74 -6.78 5.69 -5.54
N THR A 75 -6.90 6.92 -6.04
CA THR A 75 -6.53 7.32 -7.40
C THR A 75 -5.13 7.92 -7.51
N LYS A 76 -4.44 8.14 -6.38
CA LYS A 76 -3.12 8.77 -6.34
C LYS A 76 -2.26 8.14 -5.25
N VAL A 77 -1.48 7.16 -5.67
CA VAL A 77 -0.43 6.51 -4.88
C VAL A 77 0.89 6.70 -5.59
N THR A 78 1.95 7.00 -4.84
CA THR A 78 3.30 7.06 -5.40
C THR A 78 4.24 6.11 -4.68
N VAL A 79 5.10 5.43 -5.42
CA VAL A 79 6.14 4.54 -4.89
C VAL A 79 7.48 5.13 -5.32
N ASP A 80 8.31 5.50 -4.35
CA ASP A 80 9.61 6.18 -4.56
C ASP A 80 9.50 7.43 -5.45
N GLY A 81 8.38 8.15 -5.33
CA GLY A 81 8.11 9.38 -6.05
C GLY A 81 7.48 9.19 -7.44
N ASN A 82 7.42 7.97 -7.97
CA ASN A 82 6.73 7.67 -9.22
C ASN A 82 5.26 7.33 -8.95
N ILE A 83 4.35 7.75 -9.84
CA ILE A 83 2.94 7.33 -9.76
C ILE A 83 2.87 5.81 -9.94
N ALA A 84 2.19 5.16 -9.01
CA ALA A 84 2.00 3.71 -9.03
C ALA A 84 0.59 3.37 -9.47
N GLU A 85 0.49 2.44 -10.40
CA GLU A 85 -0.78 1.83 -10.80
C GLU A 85 -1.06 0.59 -9.94
N PRO A 86 -2.34 0.29 -9.66
CA PRO A 86 -2.70 -0.92 -8.93
C PRO A 86 -2.36 -2.18 -9.74
N LEU A 87 -2.03 -3.27 -9.05
CA LEU A 87 -1.61 -4.56 -9.63
C LEU A 87 -2.75 -5.37 -10.30
N SER A 88 -3.96 -4.84 -10.35
CA SER A 88 -5.10 -5.46 -11.00
C SER A 88 -6.03 -4.38 -11.53
N GLU A 89 -6.80 -4.71 -12.58
CA GLU A 89 -8.03 -4.04 -13.00
C GLU A 89 -9.12 -4.09 -11.89
N ALA A 90 -8.81 -3.86 -10.62
CA ALA A 90 -9.80 -3.76 -9.56
C ALA A 90 -10.61 -2.44 -9.62
N ILE A 91 -10.79 -1.91 -10.84
CA ILE A 91 -11.78 -0.94 -11.28
C ILE A 91 -12.93 -1.73 -11.92
N ALA A 92 -13.80 -2.40 -11.14
CA ALA A 92 -15.07 -2.94 -11.69
C ALA A 92 -16.14 -3.38 -10.69
N VAL A 93 -15.93 -3.43 -9.37
CA VAL A 93 -16.95 -4.01 -8.46
C VAL A 93 -17.71 -2.97 -7.63
N ALA A 94 -17.30 -1.70 -7.63
CA ALA A 94 -18.03 -0.64 -6.92
C ALA A 94 -19.12 0.05 -7.77
N GLU A 95 -19.07 0.01 -9.11
CA GLU A 95 -20.06 0.69 -9.98
C GLU A 95 -21.01 -0.25 -10.73
N ALA A 96 -20.82 -1.57 -10.65
CA ALA A 96 -21.69 -2.53 -11.35
C ALA A 96 -22.97 -2.94 -10.59
N GLN A 97 -23.21 -2.40 -9.38
CA GLN A 97 -24.42 -2.73 -8.58
C GLN A 97 -25.41 -1.57 -8.42
N ALA A 98 -25.22 -0.46 -9.13
CA ALA A 98 -26.19 0.62 -9.21
C ALA A 98 -26.87 0.64 -10.59
N LYS A 99 -27.55 -0.44 -10.96
CA LYS A 99 -28.56 -0.41 -12.02
C LYS A 99 -29.65 -1.45 -11.83
#